data_AF-A0A920EU93-F1
#
_entry.id   AF-A0A920EU93-F1
#
_cell.length_a   1.000
_cell.length_b   1.000
_cell.length_c   1.000
_cell.angle_alpha   90.00
_cell.angle_beta   90.00
_cell.angle_gamma   90.00
#
_symmetry.space_group_name_H-M   'P 1'
#
loop_
_entity.id
_entity.type
_entity.pdbx_description
1 polymer ?
#
loop_
_entity_poly.entity_id
_entity_poly.type
_entity_poly.pdbx_seq_one_letter_code
_entity_poly.pdbx_strand_id
1 'polypeptide(L)'
;MLQQTTVATVTAYFQKFIDIWPTLTDLAAAEDDTVMAAWAGLGYYARAQFVEMRPHRRGQAQWRISVDGRKIACPARHRPYTAAAIAAIAFNRPAAPVDGNIERVLARLNADATPLPA
;
A
#
# COMPACT_ATOMS: atom_id res chain seq x y z
N MET A 1 -0.11 4.27 -2.49
CA MET A 1 0.38 5.39 -3.33
C MET A 1 1.81 5.85 -2.98
N LEU A 2 2.25 5.81 -1.72
CA LEU A 2 3.57 6.33 -1.31
C LEU A 2 4.80 5.47 -1.66
N GLN A 3 4.61 4.22 -2.10
CA GLN A 3 5.75 3.37 -2.48
C GLN A 3 6.48 3.95 -3.69
N GLN A 4 7.74 4.37 -3.59
CA GLN A 4 8.49 4.97 -4.71
C GLN A 4 7.79 6.22 -5.31
N THR A 5 7.01 6.96 -4.52
CA THR A 5 6.40 8.23 -4.93
C THR A 5 6.44 9.20 -3.77
N THR A 6 6.76 10.46 -4.03
CA THR A 6 6.89 11.48 -2.96
C THR A 6 5.53 11.85 -2.37
N VAL A 7 5.53 12.32 -1.13
CA VAL A 7 4.31 12.80 -0.45
C VAL A 7 3.64 13.92 -1.25
N ALA A 8 4.42 14.91 -1.70
CA ALA A 8 3.90 16.05 -2.46
C ALA A 8 3.14 15.62 -3.72
N THR A 9 3.63 14.61 -4.44
CA THR A 9 2.94 14.04 -5.60
C THR A 9 1.69 13.26 -5.19
N VAL A 10 1.73 12.51 -4.10
CA VAL A 10 0.62 11.62 -3.68
C VAL A 10 -0.55 12.37 -3.07
N THR A 11 -0.35 13.48 -2.36
CA THR A 11 -1.40 14.15 -1.58
C THR A 11 -2.67 14.42 -2.39
N ALA A 12 -2.56 15.08 -3.55
CA ALA A 12 -3.72 15.41 -4.37
C ALA A 12 -4.40 14.18 -4.98
N TYR A 13 -3.63 13.15 -5.33
CA TYR A 13 -4.17 11.89 -5.84
C TYR A 13 -4.91 11.12 -4.78
N PHE A 14 -4.35 11.02 -3.57
CA PHE A 14 -4.96 10.32 -2.46
C PHE A 14 -6.31 10.95 -2.10
N GLN A 15 -6.37 12.29 -2.01
CA GLN A 15 -7.61 12.99 -1.71
C GLN A 15 -8.70 12.68 -2.74
N LYS A 16 -8.41 12.86 -4.03
CA LYS A 16 -9.36 12.52 -5.10
C LYS A 16 -9.78 11.06 -5.05
N PHE A 17 -8.86 10.15 -4.75
CA PHE A 17 -9.13 8.72 -4.73
C PHE A 17 -10.11 8.33 -3.62
N ILE A 18 -9.95 8.88 -2.41
CA ILE A 18 -10.87 8.63 -1.29
C ILE A 18 -12.19 9.40 -1.43
N ASP A 19 -12.21 10.51 -2.17
CA ASP A 19 -13.44 11.24 -2.48
C ASP A 19 -14.31 10.46 -3.48
N ILE A 20 -13.68 9.84 -4.49
CA ILE A 20 -14.38 9.00 -5.50
C ILE A 20 -14.80 7.65 -4.90
N TRP A 21 -13.93 7.05 -4.06
CA TRP A 21 -14.19 5.76 -3.42
C TRP A 21 -14.01 5.85 -1.90
N PRO A 22 -15.02 6.32 -1.16
CA PRO A 22 -14.96 6.49 0.30
C PRO A 22 -14.79 5.16 1.03
N THR A 23 -15.36 4.07 0.48
CA THR A 23 -15.24 2.74 1.05
C THR A 23 -14.52 1.76 0.13
N LEU A 24 -14.02 0.68 0.73
CA LEU A 24 -13.46 -0.44 -0.03
C LEU A 24 -14.50 -1.08 -0.96
N THR A 25 -15.80 -1.01 -0.62
CA THR A 25 -16.89 -1.53 -1.46
C THR A 25 -17.11 -0.65 -2.70
N ASP A 26 -16.98 0.66 -2.57
CA ASP A 26 -17.10 1.57 -3.72
C ASP A 26 -15.94 1.33 -4.70
N LEU A 27 -14.72 1.22 -4.16
CA LEU A 27 -13.55 0.84 -4.95
C LEU A 27 -13.71 -0.57 -5.53
N ALA A 28 -14.34 -1.50 -4.80
CA ALA A 28 -14.60 -2.85 -5.27
C ALA A 28 -15.49 -2.92 -6.50
N ALA A 29 -16.44 -1.98 -6.62
CA ALA A 29 -17.48 -1.97 -7.63
C ALA A 29 -17.08 -1.20 -8.90
N ALA A 30 -16.08 -0.33 -8.83
CA ALA A 30 -15.67 0.48 -9.97
C ALA A 30 -15.14 -0.34 -11.17
N GLU A 31 -15.17 0.28 -12.35
CA GLU A 31 -14.57 -0.30 -13.56
C GLU A 31 -13.04 -0.15 -13.51
N ASP A 32 -12.33 -1.08 -14.15
CA ASP A 32 -10.86 -1.09 -14.18
C ASP A 32 -10.32 0.15 -14.87
N ASP A 33 -10.95 0.58 -15.96
CA ASP A 33 -10.58 1.80 -16.68
C ASP A 33 -10.76 3.05 -15.82
N THR A 34 -11.82 3.15 -15.02
CA THR A 34 -12.03 4.28 -14.10
C THR A 34 -10.92 4.37 -13.06
N VAL A 35 -10.50 3.22 -12.52
CA VAL A 35 -9.44 3.22 -11.51
C VAL A 35 -8.06 3.47 -12.13
N MET A 36 -7.80 2.93 -13.32
CA MET A 36 -6.59 3.21 -14.06
C MET A 36 -6.48 4.70 -14.43
N ALA A 37 -7.60 5.33 -14.81
CA ALA A 37 -7.68 6.77 -15.06
C ALA A 37 -7.38 7.59 -13.79
N ALA A 38 -7.96 7.23 -12.64
CA ALA A 38 -7.67 7.88 -11.36
C ALA A 38 -6.22 7.70 -10.90
N TRP A 39 -5.54 6.64 -11.37
CA TRP A 39 -4.13 6.37 -11.07
C TRP A 39 -3.15 6.98 -12.09
N ALA A 40 -3.64 7.49 -13.22
CA ALA A 40 -2.81 8.01 -14.30
C ALA A 40 -1.92 9.17 -13.82
N GLY A 41 -0.61 9.04 -14.05
CA GLY A 41 0.40 10.03 -13.62
C GLY A 41 1.14 9.70 -12.31
N LEU A 42 0.69 8.72 -11.53
CA LEU A 42 1.45 8.25 -10.35
C LEU A 42 2.62 7.30 -10.68
N GLY A 43 2.72 6.85 -11.94
CA GLY A 43 3.73 5.90 -12.39
C GLY A 43 3.58 4.50 -11.77
N TYR A 44 4.33 3.54 -12.32
CA TYR A 44 4.34 2.14 -11.87
C TYR A 44 2.92 1.55 -11.79
N TYR A 45 2.22 1.47 -12.94
CA TYR A 45 0.83 1.00 -13.09
C TYR A 45 0.57 -0.41 -12.51
N ALA A 46 1.61 -1.22 -12.34
CA ALA A 46 1.52 -2.46 -11.57
C ALA A 46 1.16 -2.25 -10.07
N ARG A 47 1.17 -1.00 -9.56
CA ARG A 47 0.58 -0.60 -8.27
C ARG A 47 -0.90 -0.24 -8.38
N ALA A 48 -1.36 0.24 -9.53
CA ALA A 48 -2.78 0.36 -9.81
C ALA A 48 -3.43 -1.03 -9.88
N GLN A 49 -2.70 -2.05 -10.33
CA GLN A 49 -3.14 -3.46 -10.28
C GLN A 49 -3.35 -4.02 -8.85
N PHE A 50 -3.07 -3.27 -7.78
CA PHE A 50 -3.66 -3.59 -6.47
C PHE A 50 -5.19 -3.57 -6.51
N VAL A 51 -5.76 -2.90 -7.51
CA VAL A 51 -7.19 -2.84 -7.80
C VAL A 51 -7.66 -4.13 -8.47
N GLU A 52 -6.81 -5.00 -9.00
CA GLU A 52 -7.22 -6.39 -9.32
C GLU A 52 -7.60 -7.20 -8.06
N MET A 53 -7.39 -6.64 -6.86
CA MET A 53 -7.84 -7.20 -5.58
C MET A 53 -9.25 -6.77 -5.19
N ARG A 54 -10.05 -6.22 -6.12
CA ARG A 54 -11.50 -6.01 -5.90
C ARG A 54 -12.10 -7.34 -5.38
N PRO A 55 -12.74 -7.37 -4.19
CA PRO A 55 -13.31 -8.56 -3.56
C PRO A 55 -14.24 -9.38 -4.48
N HIS A 56 -14.84 -8.73 -5.47
CA HIS A 56 -15.91 -9.27 -6.29
C HIS A 56 -15.45 -9.84 -7.65
N ARG A 57 -14.24 -9.56 -8.13
CA ARG A 57 -13.79 -10.00 -9.47
C ARG A 57 -13.15 -11.40 -9.49
N ARG A 58 -12.71 -11.92 -8.35
CA ARG A 58 -12.27 -13.32 -8.21
C ARG A 58 -13.16 -13.98 -7.19
N GLY A 59 -14.14 -14.77 -7.65
CA GLY A 59 -15.11 -15.49 -6.82
C GLY A 59 -14.56 -16.41 -5.72
N GLN A 60 -13.25 -16.41 -5.40
CA GLN A 60 -12.62 -17.20 -4.34
C GLN A 60 -11.37 -16.57 -3.70
N ALA A 61 -11.08 -15.28 -3.88
CA ALA A 61 -9.93 -14.65 -3.21
C ALA A 61 -10.36 -13.92 -1.93
N GLN A 62 -10.67 -14.70 -0.89
CA GLN A 62 -10.65 -14.17 0.48
C GLN A 62 -9.28 -13.56 0.71
N TRP A 63 -9.23 -12.22 0.76
CA TRP A 63 -8.16 -11.37 1.25
C TRP A 63 -7.26 -12.14 2.24
N ARG A 64 -5.94 -12.27 2.10
CA ARG A 64 -5.16 -13.10 3.05
C ARG A 64 -3.74 -12.58 3.26
N ILE A 65 -3.61 -11.66 4.21
CA ILE A 65 -2.42 -11.44 5.06
C ILE A 65 -2.96 -11.30 6.47
N SER A 66 -2.41 -12.09 7.39
CA SER A 66 -2.78 -12.14 8.79
C SER A 66 -2.20 -10.94 9.54
N VAL A 67 -3.08 -10.07 10.01
CA VAL A 67 -2.88 -9.35 11.27
C VAL A 67 -3.99 -9.89 12.17
N ASP A 68 -3.67 -10.91 12.96
CA ASP A 68 -4.59 -11.65 13.85
C ASP A 68 -5.84 -12.29 13.18
N GLY A 69 -5.66 -13.03 12.08
CA GLY A 69 -6.74 -13.86 11.51
C GLY A 69 -7.81 -13.12 10.69
N ARG A 70 -7.69 -11.79 10.57
CA ARG A 70 -8.42 -10.97 9.58
C ARG A 70 -7.50 -10.55 8.45
N LYS A 71 -8.12 -10.39 7.29
CA LYS A 71 -7.64 -10.91 6.02
C LYS A 71 -7.50 -9.74 5.05
N ILE A 72 -6.28 -9.34 4.66
CA ILE A 72 -6.02 -8.26 3.66
C ILE A 72 -5.11 -8.77 2.52
N ALA A 73 -5.55 -8.78 1.26
CA ALA A 73 -4.72 -9.14 0.11
C ALA A 73 -3.72 -8.01 -0.26
N CYS A 74 -2.45 -8.36 -0.50
CA CYS A 74 -1.42 -7.47 -1.02
C CYS A 74 -0.45 -8.27 -1.94
N PRO A 75 0.04 -7.72 -3.07
CA PRO A 75 0.92 -8.46 -3.99
C PRO A 75 2.22 -8.87 -3.33
N ALA A 76 2.78 -9.99 -3.77
CA ALA A 76 3.93 -10.64 -3.17
C ALA A 76 5.13 -9.73 -2.87
N ARG A 77 5.37 -8.76 -3.76
CA ARG A 77 6.50 -7.81 -3.73
C ARG A 77 6.38 -6.69 -2.69
N HIS A 78 5.20 -6.49 -2.11
CA HIS A 78 4.86 -5.35 -1.25
C HIS A 78 4.48 -5.74 0.18
N ARG A 79 4.61 -7.03 0.51
CA ARG A 79 4.00 -7.64 1.69
C ARG A 79 4.57 -7.17 3.03
N PRO A 80 5.89 -7.06 3.26
CA PRO A 80 6.38 -6.82 4.62
C PRO A 80 6.06 -5.41 5.14
N TYR A 81 6.49 -4.38 4.42
CA TYR A 81 6.28 -2.98 4.82
C TYR A 81 4.79 -2.62 4.87
N THR A 82 4.04 -2.84 3.77
CA THR A 82 2.66 -2.39 3.67
C THR A 82 1.75 -3.08 4.67
N ALA A 83 1.94 -4.37 4.93
CA ALA A 83 1.15 -5.08 5.94
C ALA A 83 1.48 -4.58 7.35
N ALA A 84 2.76 -4.40 7.69
CA ALA A 84 3.19 -3.87 8.98
C ALA A 84 2.68 -2.43 9.18
N ALA A 85 2.68 -1.60 8.13
CA ALA A 85 2.23 -0.22 8.20
C ALA A 85 0.73 -0.14 8.46
N ILE A 86 -0.07 -0.96 7.75
CA ILE A 86 -1.52 -1.06 7.99
C ILE A 86 -1.79 -1.60 9.41
N ALA A 87 -1.08 -2.65 9.84
CA ALA A 87 -1.21 -3.23 11.16
C ALA A 87 -0.95 -2.22 12.29
N ALA A 88 0.16 -1.48 12.19
CA ALA A 88 0.56 -0.50 13.18
C ALA A 88 -0.37 0.74 13.16
N ILE A 89 -0.61 1.33 11.99
CA ILE A 89 -1.33 2.61 11.87
C ILE A 89 -2.84 2.43 12.04
N ALA A 90 -3.44 1.47 11.35
CA ALA A 90 -4.89 1.31 11.33
C ALA A 90 -5.44 0.47 12.50
N PHE A 91 -4.62 -0.43 13.04
CA PHE A 91 -5.06 -1.39 14.06
C PHE A 91 -4.28 -1.32 15.38
N ASN A 92 -3.33 -0.38 15.52
CA ASN A 92 -2.50 -0.20 16.71
C ASN A 92 -1.81 -1.50 17.15
N ARG A 93 -1.35 -2.31 16.20
CA ARG A 93 -0.66 -3.57 16.48
C ARG A 93 0.84 -3.36 16.59
N PRO A 94 1.55 -4.16 17.40
CA PRO A 94 3.00 -4.10 17.51
C PRO A 94 3.67 -4.68 16.25
N ALA A 95 3.70 -3.88 15.18
CA ALA A 95 4.34 -4.21 13.91
C ALA A 95 5.30 -3.09 13.52
N ALA A 96 6.47 -3.45 12.98
CA ALA A 96 7.50 -2.50 12.57
C ALA A 96 7.52 -2.36 11.03
N PRO A 97 6.95 -1.28 10.46
CA PRO A 97 7.00 -1.03 9.02
C PRO A 97 8.35 -0.45 8.61
N VAL A 98 9.36 -1.30 8.41
CA VAL A 98 10.70 -0.84 8.02
C VAL A 98 10.75 -0.55 6.51
N ASP A 99 11.08 0.70 6.16
CA ASP A 99 11.42 1.16 4.82
C ASP A 99 12.82 1.80 4.80
N GLY A 100 13.29 2.23 3.63
CA GLY A 100 14.59 2.89 3.50
C GLY A 100 14.73 4.20 4.30
N ASN A 101 13.63 4.83 4.72
CA ASN A 101 13.69 5.99 5.61
C ASN A 101 14.02 5.56 7.04
N ILE A 102 13.34 4.52 7.55
CA ILE A 102 13.62 3.94 8.87
C ILE A 102 15.01 3.34 8.91
N GLU A 103 15.41 2.56 7.90
CA GLU A 103 16.77 1.99 7.81
C GLU A 103 17.84 3.08 7.89
N ARG A 104 17.67 4.19 7.16
CA ARG A 104 18.61 5.31 7.17
C ARG A 104 18.67 6.02 8.53
N VAL A 105 17.56 6.12 9.25
CA VAL A 105 17.55 6.69 10.60
C VAL A 105 18.27 5.76 11.58
N LEU A 106 17.94 4.46 11.55
CA LEU A 106 18.55 3.46 12.43
C LEU A 106 20.05 3.32 12.18
N ALA A 107 20.50 3.33 10.91
CA ALA A 107 21.91 3.28 10.58
C ALA A 107 22.67 4.47 11.18
N ARG A 108 22.12 5.69 11.08
CA ARG A 108 22.72 6.89 11.68
C ARG A 108 22.74 6.85 13.21
N LEU A 109 21.65 6.39 13.84
CA LEU A 109 21.57 6.28 15.30
C LEU A 109 22.56 5.28 15.86
N ASN A 110 22.82 4.19 15.14
CA ASN A 110 23.72 3.12 15.56
C ASN A 110 25.15 3.25 15.02
N ALA A 111 25.46 4.34 14.30
CA ALA A 111 26.72 4.50 13.58
C ALA A 111 27.08 3.30 12.68
N ASP A 112 26.06 2.67 12.09
CA ASP A 112 26.22 1.55 11.16
C ASP A 112 26.65 2.08 9.79
N ALA A 113 27.84 1.66 9.36
CA ALA A 113 28.43 2.03 8.07
C ALA A 113 28.11 1.04 6.94
N THR A 114 27.29 0.02 7.21
CA THR A 114 26.87 -0.96 6.20
C THR A 114 26.13 -0.25 5.07
N PRO A 115 26.56 -0.40 3.80
CA PRO A 115 25.86 0.22 2.68
C PRO A 115 24.42 -0.28 2.58
N LEU A 116 23.46 0.65 2.47
CA LEU A 116 22.07 0.29 2.20
C LEU A 116 21.95 -0.30 0.78
N PRO A 117 21.11 -1.33 0.56
CA PRO A 117 20.89 -1.89 -0.76
C PRO A 117 20.37 -0.82 -1.74
N ALA A 118 20.83 -0.91 -3.00
CA ALA A 118 20.51 0.03 -4.08
C ALA A 118 19.06 -0.09 -4.56
#